data_AF-A0A5E4K831-F1
#
_entry.id   AF-A0A5E4K831-F1
#
_cell.length_a   1.000
_cell.length_b   1.000
_cell.length_c   1.000
_cell.angle_alpha   90.00
_cell.angle_beta   90.00
_cell.angle_gamma   90.00
#
_symmetry.space_group_name_H-M   'P 1'
#
loop_
_entity.id
_entity.type
_entity.pdbx_description
1 polymer ?
#
loop_
_entity_poly.entity_id
_entity_poly.type
_entity_poly.pdbx_seq_one_letter_code
_entity_poly.pdbx_strand_id
1 'polypeptide(L)'
;MSEGEAVLIEEILEEPIEILVNMAKNGEIDLWNVDIVEVTDKFLRQLEALEKMDLRISGRTLLYASILLRMKSNALVDVEEPQEIIDDDYEQFEISDYPVPALPLRRTSRRPVTLEELLSELKKAELIEKRRLERFKSVKDERRATLKEVLSIAHDEDIESRVGKMRNLLDGLFENQQNIKFSDLVQTLDRSGKVMAYLAILFLATKKEIWLDQEELFGELFIRKQGAS
;
A
#
# COMPACT_ATOMS: atom_id res chain seq x y z
N MET A 1 -32.23 -25.87 14.71
CA MET A 1 -31.13 -24.97 14.31
C MET A 1 -30.60 -25.51 12.99
N SER A 2 -30.90 -24.92 11.82
CA SER A 2 -30.13 -25.23 10.58
C SER A 2 -30.54 -24.51 9.29
N GLU A 3 -31.79 -24.07 9.07
CA GLU A 3 -32.18 -23.62 7.71
C GLU A 3 -32.24 -22.09 7.52
N GLY A 4 -32.65 -21.32 8.54
CA GLY A 4 -32.79 -19.86 8.42
C GLY A 4 -31.48 -19.06 8.44
N GLU A 5 -30.41 -19.59 9.05
CA GLU A 5 -29.10 -18.93 9.09
C GLU A 5 -28.30 -19.13 7.80
N ALA A 6 -28.53 -20.21 7.05
CA ALA A 6 -27.82 -20.48 5.80
C ALA A 6 -28.29 -19.58 4.65
N VAL A 7 -29.59 -19.28 4.58
CA VAL A 7 -30.20 -18.45 3.52
C VAL A 7 -29.72 -17.00 3.59
N LEU A 8 -29.59 -16.44 4.79
CA LEU A 8 -29.09 -15.07 4.98
C LEU A 8 -27.60 -14.93 4.63
N ILE A 9 -26.83 -16.01 4.71
CA ILE A 9 -25.40 -16.00 4.35
C ILE A 9 -25.23 -16.08 2.83
N GLU A 10 -26.12 -16.77 2.10
CA GLU A 10 -26.15 -16.80 0.64
C GLU A 10 -26.56 -15.44 0.03
N GLU A 11 -27.57 -14.76 0.56
CA GLU A 11 -28.00 -13.43 0.08
C GLU A 11 -26.87 -12.38 0.15
N ILE A 12 -26.03 -12.45 1.18
CA ILE A 12 -24.89 -11.52 1.37
C ILE A 12 -23.70 -11.87 0.44
N LEU A 13 -23.65 -13.11 -0.07
CA LEU A 13 -22.57 -13.60 -0.93
C LEU A 13 -22.78 -13.25 -2.41
N GLU A 14 -23.99 -12.89 -2.83
CA GLU A 14 -24.32 -12.67 -4.24
C GLU A 14 -24.61 -11.22 -4.65
N GLU A 15 -24.74 -10.23 -3.75
CA GLU A 15 -25.08 -8.83 -4.10
C GLU A 15 -24.45 -8.27 -5.40
N PRO A 16 -23.11 -8.30 -5.63
CA PRO A 16 -22.54 -7.72 -6.84
C PRO A 16 -22.76 -8.58 -8.10
N ILE A 17 -22.89 -9.90 -7.93
CA ILE A 17 -23.19 -10.83 -9.02
C ILE A 17 -24.66 -10.70 -9.39
N GLU A 18 -25.53 -10.59 -8.39
CA GLU A 18 -26.96 -10.38 -8.52
C GLU A 18 -27.23 -9.08 -9.28
N ILE A 19 -26.51 -7.99 -8.99
CA ILE A 19 -26.62 -6.75 -9.76
C ILE A 19 -26.32 -7.00 -11.25
N LEU A 20 -25.21 -7.70 -11.57
CA LEU A 20 -24.84 -8.03 -12.96
C LEU A 20 -25.84 -8.98 -13.63
N VAL A 21 -26.32 -9.99 -12.91
CA VAL A 21 -27.29 -10.97 -13.41
C VAL A 21 -28.66 -10.33 -13.60
N ASN A 22 -29.07 -9.41 -12.72
CA ASN A 22 -30.32 -8.68 -12.85
C ASN A 22 -30.30 -7.76 -14.07
N MET A 23 -29.17 -7.09 -14.34
CA MET A 23 -28.99 -6.33 -15.58
C MET A 23 -29.07 -7.24 -16.81
N ALA A 24 -28.50 -8.45 -16.77
CA ALA A 24 -28.65 -9.42 -17.85
C ALA A 24 -30.10 -9.92 -18.02
N LYS A 25 -30.82 -10.19 -16.91
CA LYS A 25 -32.23 -10.61 -16.93
C LYS A 25 -33.14 -9.53 -17.50
N ASN A 26 -32.86 -8.26 -17.23
CA ASN A 26 -33.59 -7.12 -17.76
C ASN A 26 -33.27 -6.82 -19.23
N GLY A 27 -32.35 -7.58 -19.86
CA GLY A 27 -31.92 -7.37 -21.23
C GLY A 27 -30.99 -6.16 -21.41
N GLU A 28 -30.42 -5.64 -20.32
CA GLU A 28 -29.50 -4.50 -20.38
C GLU A 28 -28.09 -4.93 -20.79
N ILE A 29 -27.74 -6.22 -20.68
CA ILE A 29 -26.42 -6.76 -21.00
C ILE A 29 -26.60 -8.05 -21.81
N ASP A 30 -25.84 -8.21 -22.89
CA ASP A 30 -25.78 -9.47 -23.64
C ASP A 30 -24.89 -10.49 -22.92
N LEU A 31 -25.38 -11.73 -22.80
CA LEU A 31 -24.69 -12.84 -22.15
C LEU A 31 -23.44 -13.30 -22.93
N TRP A 32 -23.49 -13.17 -24.26
CA TRP A 32 -22.49 -13.72 -25.17
C TRP A 32 -21.48 -12.68 -25.65
N ASN A 33 -21.81 -11.40 -25.54
CA ASN A 33 -20.97 -10.29 -25.96
C ASN A 33 -21.09 -9.10 -24.99
N VAL A 34 -20.34 -9.18 -23.89
CA VAL A 34 -20.34 -8.15 -22.85
C VAL A 34 -19.41 -7.00 -23.24
N ASP A 35 -19.98 -5.81 -23.45
CA ASP A 35 -19.18 -4.58 -23.53
C ASP A 35 -18.84 -4.06 -22.12
N ILE A 36 -17.56 -4.16 -21.76
CA ILE A 36 -17.04 -3.74 -20.45
C ILE A 36 -17.36 -2.26 -20.19
N VAL A 37 -17.33 -1.41 -21.22
CA VAL A 37 -17.57 0.04 -21.07
C VAL A 37 -19.03 0.28 -20.66
N GLU A 38 -19.97 -0.32 -21.39
CA GLU A 38 -21.40 -0.20 -21.15
C GLU A 38 -21.80 -0.83 -19.81
N VAL A 39 -21.31 -2.03 -19.52
CA VAL A 39 -21.60 -2.72 -18.25
C VAL A 39 -21.09 -1.93 -17.05
N THR A 40 -19.89 -1.35 -17.15
CA THR A 40 -19.34 -0.55 -16.05
C THR A 40 -20.21 0.66 -15.76
N ASP A 41 -20.68 1.38 -16.79
CA ASP A 41 -21.53 2.56 -16.60
C ASP A 41 -22.90 2.20 -16.01
N LYS A 42 -23.51 1.09 -16.45
CA LYS A 42 -24.78 0.61 -15.90
C LYS A 42 -24.63 0.15 -14.45
N PHE A 43 -23.56 -0.58 -14.15
CA PHE A 43 -23.25 -1.03 -12.79
C PHE A 43 -23.09 0.16 -11.83
N LEU A 44 -22.39 1.22 -12.24
CA LEU A 44 -22.20 2.42 -11.42
C LEU A 44 -23.51 3.20 -11.21
N ARG A 45 -24.36 3.32 -12.24
CA ARG A 45 -25.69 3.95 -12.09
C ARG A 45 -26.57 3.21 -11.10
N GLN A 46 -26.55 1.87 -11.15
CA GLN A 46 -27.30 1.06 -10.20
C GLN A 46 -26.75 1.20 -8.79
N LEU A 47 -25.42 1.28 -8.64
CA LEU A 47 -24.77 1.52 -7.36
C LEU A 47 -25.16 2.88 -6.75
N GLU A 48 -25.16 3.95 -7.54
CA GLU A 48 -25.62 5.28 -7.11
C GLU A 48 -27.10 5.31 -6.72
N ALA A 49 -27.94 4.54 -7.42
CA ALA A 49 -29.36 4.42 -7.09
C ALA A 49 -29.55 3.74 -5.73
N LEU A 50 -28.78 2.68 -5.45
CA LEU A 50 -28.79 1.99 -4.16
C LEU A 50 -28.25 2.88 -3.02
N GLU A 51 -27.22 3.69 -3.28
CA GLU A 51 -26.69 4.66 -2.32
C GLU A 51 -27.73 5.72 -1.94
N LYS A 52 -28.47 6.25 -2.93
CA LYS A 52 -29.56 7.22 -2.70
C LYS A 52 -30.74 6.65 -1.91
N MET A 53 -30.88 5.34 -1.85
CA MET A 53 -31.92 4.64 -1.10
C MET A 53 -31.49 4.28 0.33
N ASP A 54 -30.35 4.79 0.81
CA ASP A 54 -29.75 4.48 2.12
C ASP A 54 -29.51 2.97 2.35
N LEU A 55 -29.39 2.18 1.28
CA LEU A 55 -29.07 0.77 1.39
C LEU A 55 -27.58 0.59 1.70
N ARG A 56 -27.28 -0.31 2.64
CA ARG A 56 -25.92 -0.56 3.08
C ARG A 56 -25.14 -1.30 2.00
N ILE A 57 -24.33 -0.57 1.24
CA ILE A 57 -23.47 -1.14 0.19
C ILE A 57 -22.38 -2.02 0.82
N SER A 58 -22.26 -3.27 0.37
CA SER A 58 -21.16 -4.14 0.75
C SER A 58 -19.82 -3.67 0.17
N GLY A 59 -18.75 -3.79 0.96
CA GLY A 59 -17.39 -3.49 0.50
C GLY A 59 -16.95 -4.34 -0.70
N ARG A 60 -17.58 -5.50 -0.93
CA ARG A 60 -17.32 -6.35 -2.11
C ARG A 60 -17.87 -5.72 -3.39
N THR A 61 -19.01 -5.04 -3.32
CA THR A 61 -19.63 -4.32 -4.44
C THR A 61 -18.79 -3.12 -4.86
N LEU A 62 -18.27 -2.36 -3.89
CA LEU A 62 -17.30 -1.29 -4.15
C LEU A 62 -16.01 -1.83 -4.79
N LEU A 63 -15.53 -2.98 -4.34
CA LEU A 63 -14.38 -3.64 -4.96
C LEU A 63 -14.67 -4.01 -6.43
N TYR A 64 -15.84 -4.57 -6.73
CA TYR A 64 -16.24 -4.90 -8.10
C TYR A 64 -16.35 -3.64 -8.97
N ALA A 65 -16.92 -2.55 -8.45
CA ALA A 65 -16.94 -1.26 -9.14
C ALA A 65 -15.52 -0.80 -9.52
N SER A 66 -14.57 -0.90 -8.60
CA SER A 66 -13.17 -0.52 -8.85
C SER A 66 -12.48 -1.41 -9.89
N ILE A 67 -12.81 -2.70 -9.92
CA ILE A 67 -12.26 -3.64 -10.90
C ILE A 67 -12.85 -3.36 -12.29
N LEU A 68 -14.16 -3.15 -12.38
CA LEU A 68 -14.84 -2.79 -13.63
C LEU A 68 -14.32 -1.45 -14.19
N LEU A 69 -14.16 -0.43 -13.34
CA LEU A 69 -13.54 0.84 -13.72
C LEU A 69 -12.13 0.66 -14.27
N ARG A 70 -11.30 -0.18 -13.63
CA ARG A 70 -9.96 -0.50 -14.12
C ARG A 70 -10.00 -1.21 -15.47
N MET A 71 -10.92 -2.17 -15.65
CA MET A 71 -11.08 -2.88 -16.92
C MET A 71 -11.57 -1.94 -18.03
N LYS A 72 -12.51 -1.03 -17.73
CA LYS A 72 -12.96 0.02 -18.66
C LYS A 72 -11.81 0.95 -19.05
N SER A 73 -10.97 1.37 -18.09
CA SER A 73 -9.80 2.19 -18.38
C SER A 73 -8.83 1.49 -19.35
N ASN A 74 -8.52 0.21 -19.13
CA ASN A 74 -7.65 -0.55 -20.03
C ASN A 74 -8.27 -0.71 -21.42
N ALA A 75 -9.58 -1.01 -21.48
CA ALA A 75 -10.29 -1.15 -22.74
C ALA A 75 -10.30 0.16 -23.56
N LEU A 76 -10.33 1.33 -22.92
CA LEU A 76 -10.23 2.62 -23.60
C LEU A 76 -8.79 2.93 -24.05
N VAL A 77 -7.78 2.63 -23.23
CA VAL A 77 -6.36 2.83 -23.58
C VAL A 77 -5.96 1.98 -24.79
N ASP A 78 -6.40 0.72 -24.86
CA ASP A 78 -6.16 -0.19 -25.99
C ASP A 78 -6.85 0.27 -27.31
N VAL A 79 -7.77 1.23 -27.24
CA VAL A 79 -8.42 1.87 -28.40
C VAL A 79 -7.70 3.17 -28.79
N GLU A 80 -7.03 3.82 -27.83
CA GLU A 80 -6.32 5.09 -28.02
C GLU A 80 -4.90 4.93 -28.58
N GLU A 81 -4.25 3.76 -28.50
CA GLU A 81 -3.06 3.50 -29.31
C GLU A 81 -3.47 3.61 -30.78
N PRO A 82 -3.15 4.73 -31.47
CA PRO A 82 -3.32 4.76 -32.90
C PRO A 82 -2.38 3.66 -33.38
N GLN A 83 -2.82 2.83 -34.31
CA GLN A 83 -1.84 2.26 -35.21
C GLN A 83 -1.07 3.47 -35.74
N GLU A 84 0.20 3.61 -35.38
CA GLU A 84 1.06 4.60 -36.03
C GLU A 84 0.95 4.28 -37.52
N ILE A 85 0.08 5.03 -38.20
CA ILE A 85 0.16 5.21 -39.63
C ILE A 85 1.46 5.99 -39.72
N ILE A 86 2.56 5.27 -39.93
CA ILE A 86 3.82 5.87 -40.28
C ILE A 86 3.51 6.64 -41.55
N ASP A 87 3.41 7.96 -41.42
CA ASP A 87 3.28 8.87 -42.55
C ASP A 87 4.63 8.79 -43.28
N ASP A 88 4.63 8.06 -44.40
CA ASP A 88 5.81 7.74 -45.22
C ASP A 88 6.28 9.00 -45.99
N ASP A 89 6.64 10.06 -45.27
CA ASP A 89 7.13 11.33 -45.84
C ASP A 89 8.66 11.50 -45.64
N TYR A 90 9.40 10.39 -45.70
CA TYR A 90 10.87 10.43 -45.80
C TYR A 90 11.33 10.12 -47.21
N GLU A 91 11.60 11.18 -47.98
CA GLU A 91 12.36 11.09 -49.22
C GLU A 91 13.76 10.50 -49.00
N GLN A 92 14.09 9.55 -49.88
CA GLN A 92 15.42 9.19 -50.40
C GLN A 92 16.47 8.62 -49.44
N PHE A 93 16.48 7.29 -49.34
CA PHE A 93 17.71 6.49 -49.47
C PHE A 93 17.39 5.20 -50.25
N GLU A 94 18.08 4.96 -51.37
CA GLU A 94 18.05 3.69 -52.10
C GLU A 94 18.66 2.57 -51.23
N ILE A 95 17.84 1.90 -50.42
CA ILE A 95 18.23 0.69 -49.68
C ILE A 95 17.74 -0.51 -50.48
N SER A 96 18.63 -0.96 -51.38
CA SER A 96 18.74 -2.29 -51.99
C SER A 96 17.82 -3.39 -51.43
N ASP A 97 16.82 -3.79 -52.22
CA ASP A 97 16.32 -5.15 -52.48
C ASP A 97 16.15 -6.18 -51.34
N TYR A 98 15.97 -5.76 -50.10
CA TYR A 98 15.50 -6.66 -49.03
C TYR A 98 14.08 -6.27 -48.59
N PRO A 99 13.04 -7.06 -48.91
CA PRO A 99 11.72 -6.84 -48.35
C PRO A 99 11.82 -7.05 -46.83
N VAL A 100 11.67 -5.96 -46.08
CA VAL A 100 11.56 -6.01 -44.62
C VAL A 100 10.40 -6.95 -44.29
N PRO A 101 10.61 -8.07 -43.56
CA PRO A 101 9.53 -8.95 -43.18
C PRO A 101 8.55 -8.14 -42.32
N ALA A 102 7.32 -7.93 -42.81
CA ALA A 102 6.28 -7.33 -42.01
C ALA A 102 6.13 -8.15 -40.72
N LEU A 103 6.33 -7.51 -39.56
CA LEU A 103 6.05 -8.15 -38.28
C LEU A 103 4.61 -8.69 -38.33
N PRO A 104 4.35 -9.92 -37.88
CA PRO A 104 2.99 -10.42 -37.86
C PRO A 104 2.16 -9.46 -37.02
N LEU A 105 1.21 -8.78 -37.66
CA LEU A 105 0.20 -7.97 -36.99
C LEU A 105 -0.36 -8.83 -35.86
N ARG A 106 -0.08 -8.45 -34.61
CA ARG A 106 -0.61 -9.10 -33.44
C ARG A 106 -2.10 -8.79 -33.44
N ARG A 107 -2.88 -9.58 -34.18
CA ARG A 107 -4.33 -9.56 -34.10
C ARG A 107 -4.67 -10.10 -32.73
N THR A 108 -4.74 -9.23 -31.73
CA THR A 108 -5.51 -9.54 -30.53
C THR A 108 -6.92 -9.75 -31.06
N SER A 109 -7.33 -11.02 -31.20
CA SER A 109 -8.71 -11.33 -31.50
C SER A 109 -9.52 -10.74 -30.36
N ARG A 110 -10.24 -9.65 -30.62
CA ARG A 110 -11.28 -9.11 -29.74
C ARG A 110 -12.39 -10.15 -29.70
N ARG A 111 -12.15 -11.26 -29.02
CA ARG A 111 -13.17 -12.26 -28.76
C ARG A 111 -14.19 -11.57 -27.85
N PRO A 112 -15.49 -11.63 -28.19
CA PRO A 112 -16.50 -11.11 -27.29
C PRO A 112 -16.36 -11.83 -25.95
N VAL A 113 -16.24 -11.06 -24.87
CA VAL A 113 -16.12 -11.61 -23.52
C VAL A 113 -17.51 -12.04 -23.08
N THR A 114 -17.63 -13.27 -22.58
CA THR A 114 -18.91 -13.76 -22.04
C THR A 114 -19.13 -13.28 -20.61
N LEU A 115 -20.39 -13.22 -20.15
CA LEU A 115 -20.68 -12.83 -18.76
C LEU A 115 -20.01 -13.78 -17.76
N GLU A 116 -20.01 -15.09 -18.05
CA GLU A 116 -19.35 -16.09 -17.20
C GLU A 116 -17.84 -15.84 -17.09
N GLU A 117 -17.19 -15.49 -18.21
CA GLU A 117 -15.77 -15.15 -18.24
C GLU A 117 -15.48 -13.89 -17.41
N LEU A 118 -16.27 -12.83 -17.60
CA LEU A 118 -16.17 -11.60 -16.80
C LEU A 118 -16.36 -11.88 -15.31
N LEU A 119 -17.35 -12.68 -14.95
CA LEU A 119 -17.57 -13.06 -13.55
C LEU A 119 -16.39 -13.85 -12.98
N SER A 120 -15.82 -14.75 -13.78
CA SER A 120 -14.63 -15.51 -13.40
C SER A 120 -13.43 -14.60 -13.18
N GLU A 121 -13.25 -13.56 -14.00
CA GLU A 121 -12.18 -12.58 -13.87
C GLU A 121 -12.37 -11.68 -12.64
N LEU A 122 -13.60 -11.24 -12.37
CA LEU A 122 -13.93 -10.48 -11.17
C LEU A 122 -13.62 -11.29 -9.91
N LYS A 123 -13.98 -12.59 -9.87
CA LYS A 123 -13.64 -13.50 -8.76
C LYS A 123 -12.13 -13.70 -8.61
N LYS A 124 -11.40 -13.86 -9.72
CA LYS A 124 -9.93 -13.97 -9.69
C LYS A 124 -9.28 -12.67 -9.18
N ALA A 125 -9.76 -11.52 -9.63
CA ALA A 125 -9.30 -10.21 -9.20
C ALA A 125 -9.56 -9.99 -7.70
N GLU A 126 -10.72 -10.43 -7.17
CA GLU A 126 -11.00 -10.40 -5.74
C GLU A 126 -9.96 -11.22 -4.95
N LEU A 127 -9.66 -12.44 -5.40
CA LEU A 127 -8.70 -13.32 -4.73
C LEU A 127 -7.28 -12.72 -4.71
N ILE A 128 -6.86 -12.11 -5.81
CA ILE A 128 -5.55 -11.42 -5.91
C ILE A 128 -5.49 -10.27 -4.91
N GLU A 129 -6.54 -9.48 -4.80
CA GLU A 129 -6.54 -8.32 -3.92
C GLU A 129 -6.57 -8.72 -2.44
N LYS A 130 -7.27 -9.81 -2.08
CA LYS A 130 -7.18 -10.41 -0.74
C LYS A 130 -5.74 -10.80 -0.39
N ARG A 131 -5.04 -11.49 -1.30
CA ARG A 131 -3.63 -11.88 -1.11
C ARG A 131 -2.70 -10.67 -0.97
N ARG A 132 -2.96 -9.58 -1.71
CA ARG A 132 -2.20 -8.34 -1.55
C ARG A 132 -2.41 -7.74 -0.17
N LEU A 133 -3.64 -7.63 0.31
CA LEU A 133 -3.91 -7.14 1.66
C LEU A 133 -3.23 -7.99 2.74
N GLU A 134 -3.19 -9.31 2.59
CA GLU A 134 -2.48 -10.21 3.50
C GLU A 134 -0.97 -9.93 3.50
N ARG A 135 -0.36 -9.72 2.33
CA ARG A 135 1.05 -9.32 2.23
C ARG A 135 1.32 -7.94 2.83
N PHE A 136 0.41 -6.99 2.67
CA PHE A 136 0.56 -5.67 3.30
C PHE A 136 0.48 -5.75 4.84
N LYS A 137 -0.34 -6.65 5.38
CA LYS A 137 -0.37 -6.92 6.83
C LYS A 137 0.94 -7.54 7.30
N SER A 138 1.46 -8.54 6.59
CA SER A 138 2.73 -9.19 6.98
C SER A 138 3.91 -8.22 6.97
N VAL A 139 4.00 -7.30 6.01
CA VAL A 139 5.07 -6.27 5.98
C VAL A 139 4.94 -5.27 7.14
N LYS A 140 3.71 -4.91 7.54
CA LYS A 140 3.49 -4.04 8.71
C LYS A 140 3.83 -4.76 10.02
N ASP A 141 3.57 -6.06 10.09
CA ASP A 141 3.92 -6.89 11.23
C ASP A 141 5.42 -7.16 11.31
N GLU A 142 6.15 -7.28 10.19
CA GLU A 142 7.62 -7.33 10.16
C GLU A 142 8.27 -6.02 10.64
N ARG A 143 7.73 -4.86 10.26
CA ARG A 143 8.18 -3.56 10.79
C ARG A 143 7.90 -3.41 12.29
N ARG A 144 6.79 -3.98 12.78
CA ARG A 144 6.52 -4.05 14.23
C ARG A 144 7.41 -5.08 14.92
N ALA A 145 7.73 -6.20 14.28
CA ALA A 145 8.59 -7.24 14.82
C ALA A 145 10.02 -6.73 14.97
N THR A 146 10.58 -6.04 13.98
CA THR A 146 11.94 -5.43 14.07
C THR A 146 12.02 -4.36 15.17
N LEU A 147 11.01 -3.49 15.29
CA LEU A 147 10.92 -2.53 16.40
C LEU A 147 10.77 -3.25 17.75
N LYS A 148 9.96 -4.30 17.81
CA LYS A 148 9.72 -5.11 19.01
C LYS A 148 10.92 -5.98 19.37
N GLU A 149 11.75 -6.39 18.41
CA GLU A 149 12.97 -7.16 18.61
C GLU A 149 14.09 -6.27 19.16
N VAL A 150 14.24 -5.06 18.58
CA VAL A 150 15.10 -4.00 19.14
C VAL A 150 14.63 -3.61 20.55
N LEU A 151 13.31 -3.50 20.78
CA LEU A 151 12.74 -3.29 22.11
C LEU A 151 12.88 -4.53 23.02
N SER A 152 12.86 -5.75 22.51
CA SER A 152 12.97 -6.96 23.36
C SER A 152 14.40 -7.24 23.82
N ILE A 153 15.41 -6.78 23.05
CA ILE A 153 16.80 -6.76 23.51
C ILE A 153 16.94 -5.81 24.72
N ALA A 154 16.03 -4.85 24.86
CA ALA A 154 15.94 -3.90 25.94
C ALA A 154 14.70 -4.21 26.80
N HIS A 155 14.71 -5.29 27.60
CA HIS A 155 13.64 -5.54 28.58
C HIS A 155 13.21 -4.24 29.27
N ASP A 156 11.90 -3.95 29.28
CA ASP A 156 11.34 -2.66 29.75
C ASP A 156 11.79 -2.30 31.19
N GLU A 157 12.06 -3.30 32.04
CA GLU A 157 12.58 -3.13 33.39
C GLU A 157 14.01 -2.57 33.46
N ASP A 158 14.82 -2.77 32.42
CA ASP A 158 16.23 -2.35 32.37
C ASP A 158 16.38 -0.92 31.79
N ILE A 159 15.38 -0.44 31.03
CA ILE A 159 15.42 0.91 30.43
C ILE A 159 15.29 1.99 31.50
N GLU A 160 14.31 1.90 32.40
CA GLU A 160 14.12 2.92 33.45
C GLU A 160 15.31 2.96 34.42
N SER A 161 15.82 1.79 34.82
CA SER A 161 17.01 1.67 35.67
C SER A 161 18.25 2.28 35.01
N ARG A 162 18.45 2.02 33.71
CA ARG A 162 19.56 2.60 32.94
C ARG A 162 19.40 4.09 32.69
N VAL A 163 18.19 4.57 32.39
CA VAL A 163 17.88 6.01 32.31
C VAL A 163 18.22 6.68 33.64
N GLY A 164 17.87 6.07 34.77
CA GLY A 164 18.22 6.58 36.10
C GLY A 164 19.74 6.64 36.34
N LYS A 165 20.48 5.58 35.98
CA LYS A 165 21.95 5.58 36.05
C LYS A 165 22.57 6.65 35.15
N MET A 166 22.04 6.82 33.94
CA MET A 166 22.52 7.81 32.99
C MET A 166 22.25 9.23 33.49
N ARG A 167 21.08 9.48 34.09
CA ARG A 167 20.77 10.75 34.75
C ARG A 167 21.78 11.07 35.84
N ASN A 168 22.05 10.12 36.75
CA ASN A 168 23.03 10.34 37.83
C ASN A 168 24.45 10.62 37.30
N LEU A 169 24.87 9.91 36.24
CA LEU A 169 26.17 10.15 35.60
C LEU A 169 26.23 11.54 34.96
N LEU A 170 25.17 11.93 34.25
CA LEU A 170 25.08 13.26 33.64
C LEU A 170 25.05 14.35 34.70
N ASP A 171 24.30 14.18 35.79
CA ASP A 171 24.25 15.14 36.89
C ASP A 171 25.63 15.37 37.52
N GLY A 172 26.41 14.31 37.76
CA GLY A 172 27.78 14.43 38.27
C GLY A 172 28.76 15.04 37.27
N LEU A 173 28.57 14.83 35.97
CA LEU A 173 29.41 15.45 34.92
C LEU A 173 29.05 16.92 34.69
N PHE A 174 27.77 17.29 34.84
CA PHE A 174 27.28 18.66 34.70
C PHE A 174 27.76 19.59 35.83
N GLU A 175 28.26 19.06 36.95
CA GLU A 175 28.92 19.88 37.99
C GLU A 175 30.21 20.51 37.48
N ASN A 176 30.91 19.87 36.54
CA ASN A 176 32.23 20.29 36.06
C ASN A 176 32.23 20.83 34.62
N GLN A 177 31.28 20.43 33.78
CA GLN A 177 31.23 20.80 32.37
C GLN A 177 29.79 21.09 31.92
N GLN A 178 29.57 22.23 31.26
CA GLN A 178 28.24 22.60 30.76
C GLN A 178 27.85 21.87 29.46
N ASN A 179 28.85 21.40 28.70
CA ASN A 179 28.68 20.70 27.42
C ASN A 179 29.44 19.38 27.45
N ILE A 180 28.74 18.27 27.27
CA ILE A 180 29.31 16.91 27.27
C ILE A 180 29.17 16.31 25.87
N LYS A 181 30.23 15.72 25.35
CA LYS A 181 30.18 14.96 24.09
C LYS A 181 29.65 13.56 24.34
N PHE A 182 28.70 13.10 23.53
CA PHE A 182 28.19 11.74 23.61
C PHE A 182 29.28 10.68 23.35
N SER A 183 30.23 10.98 22.47
CA SER A 183 31.37 10.11 22.18
C SER A 183 32.16 9.76 23.45
N ASP A 184 32.40 10.74 24.33
CA ASP A 184 33.18 10.55 25.55
C ASP A 184 32.45 9.69 26.59
N LEU A 185 31.12 9.80 26.64
CA LEU A 185 30.27 9.03 27.54
C LEU A 185 30.20 7.53 27.18
N VAL A 186 30.45 7.21 25.91
CA VAL A 186 30.17 5.90 25.31
C VAL A 186 31.45 5.18 24.86
N GLN A 187 32.63 5.80 25.05
CA GLN A 187 33.93 5.24 24.70
C GLN A 187 34.20 3.87 25.33
N THR A 188 33.73 3.65 26.56
CA THR A 188 33.96 2.41 27.34
C THR A 188 32.85 1.38 27.20
N LEU A 189 31.78 1.66 26.43
CA LEU A 189 30.61 0.79 26.31
C LEU A 189 30.64 -0.07 25.03
N ASP A 190 30.15 -1.30 25.15
CA ASP A 190 29.90 -2.21 24.02
C ASP A 190 28.86 -1.64 23.05
N ARG A 191 28.82 -2.17 21.81
CA ARG A 191 27.87 -1.74 20.75
C ARG A 191 26.42 -1.68 21.25
N SER A 192 25.97 -2.67 22.02
CA SER A 192 24.64 -2.67 22.63
C SER A 192 24.48 -1.55 23.67
N GLY A 193 25.50 -1.36 24.52
CA GLY A 193 25.55 -0.26 25.49
C GLY A 193 25.50 1.13 24.84
N LYS A 194 26.12 1.31 23.66
CA LYS A 194 26.05 2.57 22.90
C LYS A 194 24.64 2.93 22.47
N VAL A 195 23.92 1.94 21.93
CA VAL A 195 22.52 2.09 21.49
C VAL A 195 21.63 2.40 22.70
N MET A 196 21.83 1.70 23.82
CA MET A 196 21.06 1.93 25.04
C MET A 196 21.34 3.31 25.67
N ALA A 197 22.59 3.76 25.67
CA ALA A 197 22.95 5.10 26.14
C ALA A 197 22.32 6.20 25.27
N TYR A 198 22.29 5.99 23.95
CA TYR A 198 21.62 6.88 23.01
C TYR A 198 20.10 6.95 23.29
N LEU A 199 19.45 5.80 23.45
CA LEU A 199 18.02 5.73 23.79
C LEU A 199 17.73 6.41 25.14
N ALA A 200 18.59 6.22 26.14
CA ALA A 200 18.43 6.85 27.44
C ALA A 200 18.50 8.38 27.36
N ILE A 201 19.44 8.92 26.59
CA ILE A 201 19.60 10.36 26.37
C ILE A 201 18.44 10.93 25.55
N LEU A 202 17.98 10.23 24.52
CA LEU A 202 16.80 10.63 23.75
C LEU A 202 15.54 10.70 24.64
N PHE A 203 15.40 9.76 25.58
CA PHE A 203 14.30 9.74 26.53
C PHE A 203 14.37 10.91 27.52
N LEU A 204 15.57 11.23 28.04
CA LEU A 204 15.80 12.39 28.90
C LEU A 204 15.52 13.72 28.18
N ALA A 205 15.90 13.82 26.90
CA ALA A 205 15.60 15.00 26.06
C ALA A 205 14.09 15.13 25.78
N THR A 206 13.40 14.02 25.55
CA THR A 206 11.92 14.00 25.39
C THR A 206 11.22 14.49 26.66
N LYS A 207 11.76 14.16 27.83
CA LYS A 207 11.31 14.66 29.14
C LYS A 207 11.76 16.09 29.46
N LYS A 208 12.46 16.76 28.53
CA LYS A 208 13.00 18.13 28.64
C LYS A 208 14.03 18.32 29.75
N GLU A 209 14.66 17.26 30.24
CA GLU A 209 15.68 17.36 31.29
C GLU A 209 17.05 17.80 30.75
N ILE A 210 17.31 17.49 29.48
CA ILE A 210 18.56 17.83 28.77
C ILE A 210 18.25 18.36 27.37
N TRP A 211 19.18 19.16 26.83
CA TRP A 211 19.15 19.62 25.46
C TRP A 211 20.19 18.88 24.62
N LEU A 212 19.82 18.53 23.39
CA LEU A 212 20.68 17.83 22.45
C LEU A 212 20.91 18.72 21.23
N ASP A 213 22.16 18.83 20.83
CA ASP A 213 22.59 19.62 19.68
C ASP A 213 23.44 18.75 18.76
N GLN A 214 23.15 18.80 17.46
CA GLN A 214 23.85 18.04 16.42
C GLN A 214 23.92 18.90 15.15
N GLU A 215 25.15 19.19 14.71
CA GLU A 215 25.39 20.06 13.56
C GLU A 215 25.19 19.35 12.21
N GLU A 216 25.64 18.08 12.12
CA GLU A 216 25.53 17.26 10.91
C GLU A 216 24.85 15.92 11.19
N LEU A 217 24.11 15.40 10.22
CA LEU A 217 23.49 14.07 10.30
C LEU A 217 24.56 13.01 10.54
N PHE A 218 24.37 12.19 11.58
CA PHE A 218 25.33 11.17 12.05
C PHE A 218 26.65 11.73 12.61
N GLY A 219 26.74 13.04 12.84
CA GLY A 219 27.86 13.71 13.50
C GLY A 219 27.84 13.59 15.03
N GLU A 220 28.77 14.28 15.70
CA GLU A 220 28.83 14.29 17.17
C GLU A 220 27.56 14.87 17.79
N LEU A 221 27.10 14.25 18.89
CA LEU A 221 25.96 14.72 19.67
C LEU A 221 26.46 15.43 20.93
N PHE A 222 26.05 16.68 21.09
CA PHE A 222 26.36 17.50 22.26
C PHE A 222 25.19 17.52 23.23
N ILE A 223 25.47 17.27 24.51
CA ILE A 223 24.49 17.22 25.58
C ILE A 223 24.69 18.45 26.48
N ARG A 224 23.63 19.24 26.66
CA ARG A 224 23.62 20.43 27.54
C ARG A 224 22.56 20.29 28.62
N LYS A 225 22.80 20.85 29.80
CA LYS A 225 21.81 20.91 30.88
C LYS A 225 20.80 22.02 30.62
N GLN A 226 19.52 21.76 30.91
CA GLN A 226 18.50 22.80 30.87
C GLN A 226 18.81 23.85 31.95
N GLY A 227 19.24 25.05 31.54
CA GLY A 227 19.59 26.16 32.43
C GLY A 227 20.94 26.83 32.16
N ALA A 228 21.75 26.36 31.20
CA ALA A 228 22.89 27.14 30.69
C ALA A 228 22.39 28.10 29.61
N SER A 229 22.28 29.38 29.98
CA SER A 229 22.00 30.50 29.07
C SER A 229 23.11 30.69 28.04
#